data_AF-A0AAW0X6T2-F1
#
_entry.id   AF-A0AAW0X6T2-F1
#
_cell.length_a   1.000
_cell.length_b   1.000
_cell.length_c   1.000
_cell.angle_alpha   90.00
_cell.angle_beta   90.00
_cell.angle_gamma   90.00
#
_symmetry.space_group_name_H-M   'P 1'
#
loop_
_entity.id
_entity.type
_entity.pdbx_description
1 polymer ?
#
loop_
_entity_poly.entity_id
_entity_poly.type
_entity_poly.pdbx_seq_one_letter_code
_entity_poly.pdbx_strand_id
1 'polypeptide(L)'
;MLTIDVDEIIVGYPSLFELMWDLQGMAENNAGVSRKPHLHRDTLLAASAIYQEMYGKNEGIPATFQIIYMIGWKPDPKQKVHQAERGSGQISLKDLDKLDEMVRKAGMEGRIKFMKDEMEDLGKDK
;
A
#
# COMPACT_ATOMS: atom_id res chain seq x y z
N MET A 1 0.18 -14.80 -10.09
CA MET A 1 1.56 -14.43 -9.72
C MET A 1 1.40 -13.54 -8.50
N LEU A 2 1.97 -13.95 -7.36
CA LEU A 2 1.88 -13.21 -6.11
C LEU A 2 3.23 -12.50 -5.97
N THR A 3 3.20 -11.17 -5.98
CA THR A 3 4.42 -10.36 -5.80
C THR A 3 4.52 -10.01 -4.33
N ILE A 4 5.67 -10.33 -3.73
CA ILE A 4 5.99 -10.00 -2.35
C ILE A 4 7.16 -9.03 -2.42
N ASP A 5 6.93 -7.82 -1.91
CA ASP A 5 7.95 -6.78 -1.78
C ASP A 5 8.17 -6.50 -0.29
N VAL A 6 9.41 -6.17 0.09
CA VAL A 6 9.78 -5.87 1.48
C VAL A 6 10.54 -4.57 1.49
N ASP A 7 10.04 -3.59 2.25
CA ASP A 7 10.72 -2.33 2.50
C ASP A 7 11.20 -2.25 3.94
N GLU A 8 12.39 -1.71 4.14
CA GLU A 8 12.95 -1.45 5.46
C GLU A 8 13.07 0.06 5.67
N ILE A 9 12.54 0.55 6.80
CA ILE A 9 12.65 1.93 7.22
C ILE A 9 13.30 2.02 8.59
N ILE A 10 14.19 2.99 8.77
CA ILE A 10 14.83 3.29 10.06
C ILE A 10 14.29 4.63 10.54
N VAL A 11 13.62 4.62 11.69
CA VAL A 11 13.04 5.81 12.32
C VAL A 11 13.79 6.12 13.60
N GLY A 12 14.17 7.39 13.78
CA GLY A 12 14.81 7.85 15.01
C GLY A 12 13.77 8.32 16.02
N TYR A 13 13.78 7.75 17.21
CA TYR A 13 12.92 8.13 18.33
C TYR A 13 13.72 8.88 19.41
N PRO A 14 13.13 9.87 20.11
CA PRO A 14 13.82 10.58 21.19
C PRO A 14 14.19 9.68 22.37
N SER A 15 13.31 8.77 22.78
CA SER A 15 13.55 7.80 23.85
C SER A 15 12.75 6.51 23.65
N LEU A 16 12.97 5.54 24.56
CA LEU A 16 12.22 4.28 24.57
C LEU A 16 10.72 4.49 24.79
N PHE A 17 10.32 5.56 25.48
CA PHE A 17 8.93 5.78 25.83
C PHE A 17 8.08 6.13 24.60
N GLU A 18 8.58 7.01 23.71
CA GLU A 18 7.91 7.34 22.46
C GLU A 18 7.82 6.12 21.54
N LEU A 19 8.90 5.32 21.47
CA LEU A 19 8.89 4.07 20.71
C LEU A 19 7.82 3.09 21.22
N MET A 20 7.74 2.88 22.54
CA MET A 20 6.74 1.97 23.12
C MET A 20 5.31 2.46 22.92
N TRP A 21 5.09 3.78 22.94
CA TRP A 21 3.80 4.39 22.67
C TRP A 21 3.33 4.07 21.24
N ASP A 22 4.21 4.22 20.25
CA ASP A 22 3.90 3.91 18.86
C ASP A 22 3.64 2.42 18.65
N LEU A 23 4.48 1.54 19.21
CA LEU A 23 4.27 0.08 19.13
C LEU A 23 2.94 -0.35 19.74
N GLN A 24 2.52 0.30 20.84
CA GLN A 24 1.20 0.07 21.42
C GLN A 24 0.08 0.51 20.47
N GLY A 25 0.24 1.65 19.78
CA GLY A 25 -0.68 2.10 18.74
C GLY A 25 -0.77 1.14 17.55
N MET A 26 0.33 0.46 17.21
CA MET A 26 0.41 -0.59 16.19
C MET A 26 -0.13 -1.95 16.65
N ALA A 27 -0.59 -2.07 17.90
CA ALA A 27 -1.04 -3.32 18.52
C ALA A 27 0.04 -4.43 18.63
N GLU A 28 1.32 -4.06 18.59
CA GLU A 28 2.44 -5.00 18.77
C GLU A 28 2.46 -5.62 20.18
N ASN A 29 1.82 -4.96 21.15
CA ASN A 29 1.61 -5.50 22.49
C ASN A 29 0.71 -6.75 22.53
N ASN A 30 0.05 -7.10 21.42
CA ASN A 30 -0.80 -8.27 21.28
C ASN A 30 -0.10 -9.46 20.59
N ALA A 31 1.10 -9.26 20.03
CA ALA A 31 1.82 -10.31 19.33
C ALA A 31 2.31 -11.45 20.25
N GLY A 32 2.48 -11.19 21.55
CA GLY A 32 3.01 -12.13 22.51
C GLY A 32 1.96 -13.04 23.16
N VAL A 33 2.05 -14.36 22.93
CA VAL A 33 1.21 -15.37 23.59
C VAL A 33 1.45 -15.43 25.10
N SER A 34 2.69 -15.23 25.55
CA SER A 34 3.07 -15.24 26.97
C SER A 34 3.49 -13.85 27.45
N ARG A 35 2.53 -12.93 27.55
CA ARG A 35 2.77 -11.56 28.03
C ARG A 35 2.49 -11.40 29.51
N LYS A 36 3.30 -10.62 30.21
CA LYS A 36 2.96 -10.16 31.56
C LYS A 36 1.88 -9.06 31.45
N PRO A 37 0.77 -9.15 32.22
CA PRO A 37 -0.30 -8.15 32.15
C PRO A 37 0.10 -6.78 32.70
N HIS A 38 1.12 -6.74 33.58
CA HIS A 38 1.60 -5.52 34.21
C HIS A 38 3.13 -5.46 34.13
N LEU A 39 3.66 -4.29 33.75
CA LEU A 39 5.08 -3.96 33.84
C LEU A 39 5.30 -2.97 34.99
N HIS A 40 6.38 -3.17 35.75
CA HIS A 40 6.79 -2.22 36.78
C HIS A 40 7.49 -1.02 36.14
N ARG A 41 7.27 0.17 36.72
CA ARG A 41 7.90 1.42 36.26
C ARG A 41 9.42 1.34 36.31
N ASP A 42 9.97 0.72 37.34
CA ASP A 42 11.43 0.58 37.51
C ASP A 42 12.04 -0.27 36.38
N THR A 43 11.32 -1.29 35.91
CA THR A 43 11.74 -2.10 34.76
C THR A 43 11.77 -1.28 33.47
N LEU A 44 10.77 -0.44 33.23
CA LEU A 44 10.74 0.45 32.07
C LEU A 44 11.88 1.47 32.10
N LEU A 45 12.17 2.04 33.28
CA LEU A 45 13.28 2.98 33.45
C LEU A 45 14.63 2.31 33.21
N ALA A 46 14.85 1.12 33.78
CA ALA A 46 16.05 0.34 33.56
C ALA A 46 16.20 -0.05 32.08
N ALA A 47 15.11 -0.49 31.43
CA ALA A 47 15.10 -0.81 30.01
C ALA A 47 15.45 0.40 29.15
N SER A 48 14.91 1.58 29.46
CA SER A 48 15.23 2.81 28.73
C SER A 48 16.72 3.17 28.81
N ALA A 49 17.34 3.04 29.99
CA ALA A 49 18.76 3.30 30.15
C ALA A 49 19.62 2.31 29.35
N ILE A 50 19.31 1.02 29.45
CA ILE A 50 20.00 -0.04 28.71
C ILE A 50 19.86 0.15 27.19
N TYR A 51 18.66 0.48 26.72
CA TYR A 51 18.38 0.67 25.30
C TYR A 51 19.14 1.87 24.73
N GLN A 52 19.20 2.97 25.49
CA GLN A 52 19.99 4.15 25.14
C GLN A 52 21.48 3.85 25.08
N GLU A 53 22.01 3.08 26.02
CA GLU A 53 23.44 2.70 26.04
C GLU A 53 23.82 1.81 24.85
N MET A 54 22.97 0.83 24.51
CA MET A 54 23.27 -0.13 23.44
C MET A 54 23.06 0.45 22.03
N TYR A 55 22.04 1.28 21.84
CA TYR A 55 21.57 1.69 20.51
C TYR A 55 21.53 3.21 20.29
N GLY A 56 21.78 4.02 21.30
CA GLY A 56 21.73 5.48 21.20
C GLY A 56 22.65 6.01 20.09
N LYS A 57 22.10 6.83 19.19
CA LYS A 57 22.84 7.52 18.12
C LYS A 57 22.44 8.98 18.05
N ASN A 58 23.46 9.86 18.01
CA ASN A 58 23.39 11.32 17.91
C ASN A 58 22.51 11.98 19.00
N GLU A 59 21.20 11.76 19.02
CA GLU A 59 20.24 12.33 19.98
C GLU A 59 19.04 11.41 20.30
N GLY A 60 19.04 10.14 19.86
CA GLY A 60 17.89 9.25 20.08
C GLY A 60 18.20 7.76 19.84
N ILE A 61 17.15 6.94 19.84
CA ILE A 61 17.22 5.50 19.58
C ILE A 61 16.69 5.19 18.16
N PRO A 62 17.45 4.49 17.31
CA PRO A 62 16.96 4.03 16.02
C PRO A 62 16.07 2.79 16.21
N ALA A 63 14.90 2.79 15.57
CA ALA A 63 14.03 1.64 15.43
C ALA A 63 13.88 1.27 13.95
N THR A 64 14.11 0.01 13.63
CA THR A 64 13.98 -0.52 12.26
C THR A 64 12.63 -1.21 12.13
N PHE A 65 11.85 -0.81 11.12
CA PHE A 65 10.59 -1.44 10.77
C PHE A 65 10.70 -2.07 9.39
N GLN A 66 10.23 -3.30 9.28
CA GLN A 66 10.11 -4.00 8.01
C GLN A 66 8.64 -4.08 7.61
N ILE A 67 8.31 -3.53 6.46
CA ILE A 67 6.96 -3.51 5.91
C ILE A 67 6.92 -4.50 4.77
N ILE A 68 6.07 -5.52 4.90
CA ILE A 68 5.90 -6.57 3.91
C ILE A 68 4.63 -6.27 3.10
N TYR A 69 4.80 -6.06 1.80
CA TYR A 69 3.71 -5.87 0.86
C TYR A 69 3.40 -7.18 0.16
N MET A 70 2.12 -7.56 0.19
CA MET A 70 1.61 -8.74 -0.52
C MET A 70 0.51 -8.30 -1.46
N ILE A 71 0.80 -8.35 -2.76
CA ILE A 71 -0.16 -7.97 -3.81
C ILE A 71 -0.66 -9.24 -4.49
N GLY A 72 -1.97 -9.44 -4.45
CA GLY A 72 -2.65 -10.54 -5.11
C GLY A 72 -3.77 -10.03 -6.00
N TRP A 73 -3.88 -10.57 -7.20
CA TRP A 73 -5.05 -10.39 -8.07
C TRP A 73 -5.75 -11.72 -8.31
N LYS A 74 -7.08 -11.67 -8.39
CA LYS A 74 -7.91 -12.80 -8.82
C LYS A 74 -8.36 -12.55 -10.26
N PRO A 75 -8.14 -13.50 -11.19
CA PRO A 75 -8.65 -13.35 -12.55
C PRO A 75 -10.19 -13.39 -12.55
N ASP A 76 -10.81 -12.48 -13.28
CA ASP A 76 -12.25 -12.50 -13.50
C ASP A 76 -12.61 -13.52 -14.60
N PRO A 77 -13.69 -14.32 -14.45
CA PRO A 77 -14.09 -15.29 -15.48
C PRO A 77 -14.41 -14.67 -16.85
N LYS A 78 -14.79 -13.38 -16.92
CA LYS A 78 -15.07 -12.67 -18.17
C LYS A 78 -13.82 -12.05 -18.79
N GLN A 79 -12.70 -12.02 -18.07
CA GLN A 79 -11.44 -11.56 -18.62
C GLN A 79 -11.01 -12.51 -19.74
N LYS A 80 -10.75 -11.98 -20.94
CA LYS A 80 -10.25 -12.78 -22.06
C LYS A 80 -8.97 -13.48 -21.61
N VAL A 81 -9.06 -14.78 -21.36
CA VAL A 81 -7.99 -15.61 -20.77
C VAL A 81 -6.77 -15.69 -21.70
N HIS A 82 -6.98 -15.43 -23.00
CA HIS A 82 -5.89 -15.30 -23.95
C HIS A 82 -5.46 -13.84 -24.08
N GLN A 83 -4.16 -13.60 -23.85
CA GLN A 83 -3.52 -12.37 -24.30
C GLN A 83 -3.76 -12.23 -25.79
N ALA A 84 -4.07 -11.02 -26.25
CA ALA A 84 -4.19 -10.78 -27.68
C ALA A 84 -2.87 -11.16 -28.38
N GLU A 85 -2.96 -11.73 -29.57
CA GLU A 85 -1.76 -12.16 -30.31
C GLU A 85 -0.81 -10.98 -30.50
N ARG A 86 0.50 -11.22 -30.39
CA ARG A 86 1.48 -10.17 -30.65
C ARG A 86 1.28 -9.62 -32.06
N GLY A 87 1.11 -8.31 -32.17
CA GLY A 87 0.82 -7.63 -33.44
C GLY A 87 -0.67 -7.44 -33.76
N SER A 88 -1.59 -7.84 -32.88
CA SER A 88 -3.04 -7.62 -33.05
C SER A 88 -3.48 -6.16 -32.86
N GLY A 89 -2.54 -5.23 -32.66
CA GLY A 89 -2.83 -3.81 -32.50
C GLY A 89 -3.28 -3.22 -33.83
N GLN A 90 -4.54 -2.80 -33.91
CA GLN A 90 -5.11 -2.20 -35.13
C GLN A 90 -4.84 -0.69 -35.22
N ILE A 91 -4.48 -0.06 -34.10
CA ILE A 91 -4.34 1.39 -33.97
C ILE A 91 -3.07 1.68 -33.17
N SER A 92 -2.33 2.71 -33.60
CA SER A 92 -1.15 3.20 -32.90
C SER A 92 -1.56 4.06 -31.71
N LEU A 93 -0.92 3.86 -30.55
CA LEU A 93 -1.10 4.73 -29.36
C LEU A 93 -0.62 6.18 -29.59
N LYS A 94 0.07 6.47 -30.69
CA LYS A 94 0.46 7.84 -31.04
C LYS A 94 -0.71 8.69 -31.52
N ASP A 95 -1.74 8.06 -32.10
CA ASP A 95 -2.89 8.75 -32.69
C ASP A 95 -4.04 8.95 -31.68
N LEU A 96 -3.75 8.89 -30.38
CA LEU A 96 -4.72 9.14 -29.31
C LEU A 96 -5.25 10.59 -29.34
N ASP A 97 -4.50 11.53 -29.91
CA ASP A 97 -4.93 12.91 -30.15
C ASP A 97 -6.13 13.00 -31.12
N LYS A 98 -6.35 11.97 -31.94
CA LYS A 98 -7.46 11.89 -32.93
C LYS A 98 -8.57 10.92 -32.50
N LEU A 99 -8.59 10.55 -31.22
CA LEU A 99 -9.57 9.60 -30.66
C LEU A 99 -11.01 9.96 -31.04
N ASP A 100 -11.39 11.23 -30.96
CA ASP A 100 -12.75 11.68 -31.26
C ASP A 100 -13.14 11.41 -32.73
N GLU A 101 -12.22 11.62 -33.67
CA GLU A 101 -12.46 11.35 -35.09
C GLU A 101 -12.53 9.84 -35.38
N MET A 102 -11.70 9.06 -34.69
CA MET A 102 -11.67 7.60 -34.84
C MET A 102 -12.94 6.95 -34.30
N VAL A 103 -13.45 7.40 -33.16
CA VAL A 103 -14.67 6.83 -32.58
C VAL A 103 -15.90 7.22 -33.39
N ARG A 104 -15.94 8.45 -33.93
CA ARG A 104 -16.99 8.86 -34.88
C ARG A 104 -16.98 8.00 -36.15
N LYS A 105 -15.81 7.73 -36.73
CA LYS A 105 -15.67 6.86 -37.92
C LYS A 105 -16.07 5.40 -37.64
N ALA A 106 -15.86 4.92 -36.42
CA ALA A 106 -16.22 3.55 -36.03
C ALA A 106 -17.73 3.37 -35.72
N GLY A 107 -18.55 4.42 -35.86
CA GLY A 107 -20.00 4.36 -35.61
C GLY A 107 -20.36 4.04 -34.14
N MET A 108 -19.43 4.26 -33.21
CA MET A 108 -19.58 3.95 -31.78
C MET A 108 -20.02 5.15 -30.94
N GLU A 109 -20.58 6.20 -31.56
CA GLU A 109 -21.09 7.39 -30.86
C GLU A 109 -22.12 7.02 -29.77
N GLY A 110 -22.98 6.02 -30.04
CA GLY A 110 -23.96 5.53 -29.07
C GLY A 110 -23.34 4.84 -27.84
N ARG A 111 -22.18 4.19 -27.99
CA ARG A 111 -21.47 3.54 -26.87
C ARG A 111 -20.69 4.54 -26.03
N ILE A 112 -20.15 5.60 -26.64
CA ILE A 112 -19.60 6.75 -25.90
C ILE A 112 -20.68 7.41 -25.06
N LYS A 113 -21.86 7.65 -25.64
CA LYS A 113 -22.97 8.26 -24.90
C LYS A 113 -23.38 7.40 -23.71
N PHE A 114 -23.55 6.09 -23.91
CA PHE A 114 -23.85 5.15 -22.83
C PHE A 114 -22.78 5.14 -21.72
N MET A 115 -21.49 5.09 -22.07
CA MET A 115 -20.39 5.11 -21.09
C MET A 115 -20.27 6.45 -20.36
N LYS A 116 -20.59 7.56 -21.03
CA LYS A 116 -20.57 8.91 -20.43
C LYS A 116 -21.75 9.10 -19.47
N ASP A 117 -22.93 8.60 -19.83
CA ASP A 117 -24.12 8.56 -18.98
C ASP A 117 -23.87 7.65 -17.74
N GLU A 118 -23.23 6.48 -17.92
CA GLU A 118 -22.83 5.57 -16.82
C GLU A 118 -21.81 6.22 -15.86
N MET A 119 -20.84 6.97 -16.40
CA MET A 119 -19.83 7.69 -15.61
C MET A 119 -20.40 8.93 -14.89
N GLU A 120 -21.41 9.60 -15.47
CA GLU A 120 -22.16 10.68 -14.82
C GLU A 120 -23.05 10.16 -13.68
N ASP A 121 -23.67 8.99 -13.85
CA ASP A 121 -24.48 8.36 -12.81
C ASP A 121 -23.63 7.79 -11.66
N LEU A 122 -22.42 7.30 -11.94
CA LEU A 122 -21.42 6.93 -10.92
C LEU A 122 -20.82 8.13 -10.17
N GLY A 123 -20.94 9.34 -10.73
CA GLY A 123 -20.47 10.59 -10.11
C GLY A 123 -21.52 11.31 -9.24
N LYS A 124 -22.78 10.85 -9.25
CA LYS A 124 -23.89 11.45 -8.47
C LYS A 124 -24.10 10.84 -7.09
N ASP A 125 -23.34 9.79 -6.74
CA ASP A 125 -23.43 9.10 -5.44
C ASP A 125 -22.25 9.46 -4.50
N LYS A 126 -21.78 10.71 -4.61
CA LYS A 126 -20.89 11.36 -3.63
C LYS A 126 -21.43 12.72 -3.22
#